data_AF-A0A453RZF1-F1
#
_entry.id   AF-A0A453RZF1-F1
#
_cell.length_a   1.000
_cell.length_b   1.000
_cell.length_c   1.000
_cell.angle_alpha   90.00
_cell.angle_beta   90.00
_cell.angle_gamma   90.00
#
_symmetry.space_group_name_H-M   'P 1'
#
loop_
_entity.id
_entity.type
_entity.pdbx_description
1 polymer ?
#
loop_
_entity_poly.entity_id
_entity_poly.type
_entity_poly.pdbx_seq_one_letter_code
_entity_poly.pdbx_strand_id
1 'polypeptide(L)'
;TTYRGLPDGNLAVLQAYIDADDAQSFYTLSWACDLDGTPLLVAAGSNAVIRVINCATEKLFKSFLGHGDSINEIRTQPLKPSLFISASKDESVRLWNVHTGICILIFAGGGGHRNEVLSVDFHPSDIYRIASCGMDNTVKIWSMKG
;
A
#
# COMPACT_ATOMS: atom_id res chain seq x y z
N THR A 1 24.16 -19.10 17.21
CA THR A 1 24.20 -18.52 15.85
C THR A 1 24.86 -17.16 15.93
N THR A 2 26.08 -17.01 15.42
CA THR A 2 26.79 -15.73 15.40
C THR A 2 26.34 -14.94 14.18
N TYR A 3 25.53 -13.90 14.41
CA TYR A 3 25.19 -12.93 13.37
C TYR A 3 26.44 -12.09 13.07
N ARG A 4 27.10 -12.36 11.95
CA ARG A 4 28.10 -11.42 11.42
C ARG A 4 27.32 -10.30 10.76
N GLY A 5 27.10 -9.21 11.49
CA GLY A 5 26.55 -7.98 10.92
C GLY A 5 27.40 -7.52 9.73
N LEU A 6 26.78 -6.81 8.78
CA LEU A 6 27.49 -6.20 7.66
C LEU A 6 28.63 -5.32 8.23
N PRO A 7 29.88 -5.48 7.78
CA PRO A 7 31.07 -4.85 8.39
C PRO A 7 30.98 -3.32 8.53
N ASP A 8 30.20 -2.68 7.66
CA ASP A 8 30.03 -1.22 7.58
C ASP A 8 28.55 -0.79 7.71
N GLY A 9 27.76 -1.56 8.46
CA GLY A 9 26.31 -1.35 8.63
C GLY A 9 25.95 -0.09 9.43
N ASN A 10 26.25 1.09 8.89
CA ASN A 10 25.76 2.35 9.43
C ASN A 10 24.26 2.48 9.13
N LEU A 11 23.43 2.39 10.18
CA LEU A 11 22.01 2.70 10.12
C LEU A 11 21.81 4.16 10.54
N ALA A 12 21.36 5.00 9.62
CA ALA A 12 21.03 6.40 9.89
C ALA A 12 19.61 6.70 9.40
N VAL A 13 18.88 7.51 10.15
CA VAL A 13 17.64 8.12 9.67
C VAL A 13 18.03 9.25 8.72
N LEU A 14 17.71 9.08 7.43
CA LEU A 14 18.03 10.08 6.41
C LEU A 14 16.97 11.18 6.33
N GLN A 15 15.70 10.77 6.43
CA GLN A 15 14.53 11.63 6.28
C GLN A 15 13.42 11.12 7.19
N ALA A 16 12.55 12.02 7.64
CA ALA A 16 11.35 11.67 8.39
C ALA A 16 10.19 12.54 7.90
N TYR A 17 9.03 11.92 7.73
CA TYR A 17 7.78 12.61 7.42
C TYR A 17 6.85 12.52 8.63
N ILE A 18 6.24 13.66 8.99
CA ILE A 18 5.22 13.75 10.04
C ILE A 18 3.98 14.37 9.36
N ASP A 19 2.84 13.71 9.49
CA ASP A 19 1.59 14.22 8.94
C ASP A 19 1.14 15.46 9.71
N ALA A 20 0.47 16.40 9.04
CA ALA A 20 -0.11 17.57 9.68
C ALA A 20 -1.42 17.21 10.44
N ASP A 21 -2.06 16.11 10.06
CA ASP A 21 -3.21 15.53 10.75
C ASP A 21 -2.73 14.61 11.88
N ASP A 22 -2.96 15.00 13.14
CA ASP A 22 -2.52 14.27 14.33
C ASP A 22 -3.32 12.98 14.58
N ALA A 23 -4.49 12.84 13.94
CA ALA A 23 -5.25 11.60 13.93
C ALA A 23 -4.64 10.56 12.99
N GLN A 24 -3.67 10.95 12.15
CA GLN A 24 -3.00 10.00 11.26
C GLN A 24 -1.95 9.16 11.96
N SER A 25 -2.05 7.85 11.72
CA SER A 25 -1.01 6.89 12.06
C SER A 25 -0.63 6.09 10.84
N PHE A 26 0.66 5.79 10.71
CA PHE A 26 1.20 4.97 9.63
C PHE A 26 1.78 3.69 10.20
N TYR A 27 1.26 2.55 9.77
CA TYR A 27 1.79 1.25 10.13
C TYR A 27 1.94 0.32 8.91
N THR A 28 1.57 0.80 7.72
CA THR A 28 1.92 0.15 6.45
C THR A 28 2.49 1.16 5.46
N LEU A 29 3.47 0.72 4.66
CA LEU A 29 4.09 1.53 3.63
C LEU A 29 4.64 0.67 2.49
N SER A 30 4.75 1.26 1.31
CA SER A 30 5.41 0.66 0.15
C SER A 30 6.11 1.72 -0.70
N TRP A 31 7.22 1.35 -1.34
CA TRP A 31 7.89 2.19 -2.32
C TRP A 31 7.06 2.32 -3.60
N ALA A 32 7.11 3.47 -4.24
CA ALA A 32 6.59 3.71 -5.59
C ALA A 32 7.51 4.71 -6.32
N CYS A 33 7.16 5.09 -7.55
CA CYS A 33 7.85 6.19 -8.22
C CYS A 33 6.89 7.08 -9.02
N ASP A 34 7.27 8.34 -9.15
CA ASP A 34 6.63 9.30 -10.06
C ASP A 34 6.98 8.98 -11.53
N LEU A 35 6.35 9.65 -12.48
CA LEU A 35 6.54 9.42 -13.93
C LEU A 35 7.98 9.65 -14.39
N ASP A 36 8.72 10.52 -13.69
CA ASP A 36 10.13 10.82 -13.93
C ASP A 36 11.10 9.88 -13.18
N GLY A 37 10.57 8.89 -12.44
CA GLY A 37 11.35 7.98 -11.62
C GLY A 37 11.68 8.50 -10.22
N THR A 38 11.22 9.69 -9.84
CA THR A 38 11.39 10.22 -8.48
C THR A 38 10.79 9.24 -7.46
N PRO A 39 11.54 8.83 -6.42
CA PRO A 39 11.05 7.90 -5.42
C PRO A 39 9.91 8.51 -4.61
N LEU A 40 8.83 7.73 -4.47
CA LEU A 40 7.68 8.04 -3.64
C LEU A 40 7.51 6.99 -2.56
N LEU A 41 6.93 7.37 -1.43
CA LEU A 41 6.41 6.44 -0.42
C LEU A 41 4.90 6.53 -0.41
N VAL A 42 4.24 5.38 -0.48
CA VAL A 42 2.81 5.24 -0.24
C VAL A 42 2.64 4.70 1.17
N ALA A 43 1.98 5.45 2.05
CA ALA A 43 1.83 5.10 3.47
C ALA A 43 0.38 5.24 3.92
N ALA A 44 -0.06 4.36 4.83
CA ALA A 44 -1.39 4.42 5.41
C ALA A 44 -1.45 3.76 6.80
N GLY A 45 -2.61 3.87 7.43
CA GLY A 45 -2.92 3.21 8.68
C GLY A 45 -4.36 3.49 9.11
N SER A 46 -4.55 4.07 10.30
CA SER A 46 -5.86 4.08 10.98
C SER A 46 -6.93 4.97 10.35
N ASN A 47 -6.56 6.08 9.68
CA ASN A 47 -7.53 7.12 9.29
C ASN A 47 -8.14 6.93 7.88
N ALA A 48 -8.11 5.71 7.31
CA ALA A 48 -8.65 5.38 5.98
C ALA A 48 -8.09 6.18 4.78
N VAL A 49 -7.15 7.11 5.01
CA VAL A 49 -6.50 7.92 3.98
C VAL A 49 -5.12 7.34 3.68
N ILE A 50 -4.80 7.26 2.40
CA ILE A 50 -3.46 6.92 1.92
C ILE A 50 -2.71 8.22 1.64
N ARG A 51 -1.51 8.36 2.19
CA ARG A 51 -0.60 9.46 1.88
C ARG A 51 0.45 8.99 0.87
N VAL A 52 0.76 9.87 -0.08
CA VAL A 52 1.91 9.71 -0.96
C VAL A 52 2.90 10.80 -0.64
N ILE A 53 4.11 10.43 -0.24
CA ILE A 53 5.20 11.36 0.11
C ILE A 53 6.23 11.36 -1.01
N ASN A 54 6.65 12.54 -1.44
CA ASN A 54 7.75 12.70 -2.38
C ASN A 54 9.07 12.79 -1.61
N CYS A 55 9.96 11.81 -1.79
CA CYS A 55 11.20 11.71 -1.02
C CYS A 55 12.26 12.76 -1.41
N ALA A 56 12.21 13.28 -2.64
CA ALA A 56 13.13 14.33 -3.08
C ALA A 56 12.83 15.69 -2.40
N THR A 57 11.55 15.93 -2.06
CA THR A 57 11.10 17.20 -1.47
C THR A 57 10.70 17.10 -0.01
N GLU A 58 10.63 15.88 0.54
CA GLU A 58 10.19 15.56 1.90
C GLU A 58 8.78 16.10 2.22
N LYS A 59 7.94 16.19 1.18
CA LYS A 59 6.60 16.77 1.27
C LYS A 59 5.54 15.77 0.87
N LEU A 60 4.35 15.98 1.42
CA LEU A 60 3.14 15.33 0.95
C LEU A 60 2.92 15.67 -0.53
N PHE A 61 2.86 14.64 -1.36
CA PHE A 61 2.58 14.75 -2.77
C PHE A 61 1.08 14.67 -3.05
N LYS A 62 0.41 13.64 -2.53
CA LYS A 62 -1.03 13.39 -2.72
C LYS A 62 -1.65 12.70 -1.51
N SER A 63 -2.97 12.81 -1.40
CA SER A 63 -3.77 12.03 -0.44
C SER A 63 -4.91 11.35 -1.19
N PHE A 64 -5.13 10.07 -0.92
CA PHE A 64 -6.21 9.30 -1.53
C PHE A 64 -7.26 8.96 -0.49
N LEU A 65 -8.49 9.34 -0.81
CA LEU A 65 -9.69 9.09 -0.03
C LEU A 65 -10.48 7.97 -0.71
N GLY A 66 -11.19 7.18 0.08
CA GLY A 66 -12.17 6.23 -0.45
C GLY A 66 -12.38 4.99 0.40
N HIS A 67 -11.35 4.52 1.12
CA HIS A 67 -11.54 3.48 2.13
C HIS A 67 -12.47 3.99 3.23
N GLY A 68 -13.30 3.08 3.76
CA GLY A 68 -14.27 3.39 4.82
C GLY A 68 -13.73 3.23 6.24
N ASP A 69 -12.59 2.57 6.39
CA ASP A 69 -11.96 2.25 7.67
C ASP A 69 -10.44 2.06 7.45
N SER A 70 -9.72 1.69 8.50
CA SER A 70 -8.26 1.54 8.54
C SER A 70 -7.70 0.68 7.41
N ILE A 71 -6.49 1.02 6.97
CA ILE A 71 -5.78 0.33 5.89
C ILE A 71 -4.66 -0.49 6.50
N ASN A 72 -4.74 -1.81 6.35
CA ASN A 72 -3.88 -2.77 7.03
C ASN A 72 -2.59 -3.04 6.30
N GLU A 73 -2.64 -3.12 4.97
CA GLU A 73 -1.45 -3.35 4.17
C GLU A 73 -1.51 -2.60 2.83
N ILE A 74 -0.36 -2.14 2.37
CA ILE A 74 -0.13 -1.61 1.03
C ILE A 74 1.01 -2.37 0.35
N ARG A 75 0.82 -2.72 -0.92
CA ARG A 75 1.88 -3.26 -1.79
C ARG A 75 1.87 -2.58 -3.13
N THR A 76 3.03 -2.12 -3.58
CA THR A 76 3.26 -1.62 -4.94
C THR A 76 3.60 -2.76 -5.89
N GLN A 77 3.11 -2.68 -7.13
CA GLN A 77 3.40 -3.68 -8.17
C GLN A 77 4.85 -3.52 -8.65
N PRO A 78 5.74 -4.51 -8.43
CA PRO A 78 7.16 -4.40 -8.78
C PRO A 78 7.43 -4.11 -10.26
N LEU A 79 6.62 -4.65 -11.19
CA LEU A 79 6.81 -4.43 -12.63
C LEU A 79 6.15 -3.15 -13.14
N LYS A 80 5.30 -2.52 -12.33
CA LYS A 80 4.55 -1.31 -12.69
C LYS A 80 4.33 -0.46 -11.44
N PRO A 81 5.37 0.24 -10.95
CA PRO A 81 5.35 0.95 -9.67
C PRO A 81 4.36 2.14 -9.61
N SER A 82 3.72 2.48 -10.73
CA SER A 82 2.56 3.37 -10.75
C SER A 82 1.31 2.80 -10.08
N LEU A 83 1.24 1.48 -9.90
CA LEU A 83 0.09 0.77 -9.35
C LEU A 83 0.42 0.21 -7.97
N PHE A 84 -0.52 0.33 -7.04
CA PHE A 84 -0.44 -0.32 -5.75
C PHE A 84 -1.83 -0.83 -5.33
N ILE A 85 -1.82 -1.84 -4.46
CA ILE A 85 -3.02 -2.37 -3.82
C ILE A 85 -3.02 -2.07 -2.34
N SER A 86 -4.22 -1.95 -1.77
CA SER A 86 -4.45 -1.77 -0.34
C SER A 86 -5.44 -2.80 0.20
N ALA A 87 -5.19 -3.31 1.40
CA ALA A 87 -6.08 -4.12 2.22
C ALA A 87 -6.68 -3.26 3.33
N SER A 88 -7.97 -3.39 3.63
CA SER A 88 -8.62 -2.56 4.65
C SER A 88 -9.60 -3.32 5.54
N LYS A 89 -9.81 -2.76 6.72
CA LYS A 89 -10.86 -3.11 7.67
C LYS A 89 -12.27 -2.88 7.13
N ASP A 90 -12.43 -2.08 6.07
CA ASP A 90 -13.69 -1.94 5.32
C ASP A 90 -14.04 -3.15 4.43
N GLU A 91 -13.38 -4.29 4.65
CA GLU A 91 -13.56 -5.57 3.94
C GLU A 91 -13.17 -5.54 2.46
N SER A 92 -12.60 -4.43 1.98
CA SER A 92 -12.21 -4.27 0.58
C SER A 92 -10.71 -4.39 0.34
N VAL A 93 -10.37 -4.96 -0.82
CA VAL A 93 -9.07 -4.73 -1.47
C VAL A 93 -9.28 -3.71 -2.57
N ARG A 94 -8.34 -2.77 -2.74
CA ARG A 94 -8.46 -1.74 -3.78
C ARG A 94 -7.18 -1.61 -4.57
N LEU A 95 -7.30 -1.42 -5.88
CA LEU A 95 -6.20 -1.10 -6.78
C LEU A 95 -6.23 0.40 -7.09
N TRP A 96 -5.07 1.03 -7.00
CA TRP A 96 -4.92 2.47 -7.18
C TRP A 96 -3.83 2.78 -8.19
N ASN A 97 -3.92 3.95 -8.79
CA ASN A 97 -2.84 4.55 -9.54
C ASN A 97 -2.27 5.76 -8.78
N VAL A 98 -0.98 5.70 -8.44
CA VAL A 98 -0.32 6.69 -7.58
C VAL A 98 -0.25 8.09 -8.21
N HIS A 99 -0.19 8.18 -9.54
CA HIS A 99 -0.08 9.46 -10.26
C HIS A 99 -1.42 10.19 -10.33
N THR A 100 -2.47 9.46 -10.66
CA THR A 100 -3.82 10.00 -10.85
C THR A 100 -4.60 10.10 -9.55
N GLY A 101 -4.25 9.27 -8.54
CA GLY A 101 -5.03 9.10 -7.31
C GLY A 101 -6.37 8.38 -7.51
N ILE A 102 -6.58 7.79 -8.69
CA ILE A 102 -7.82 7.07 -9.01
C ILE A 102 -7.77 5.67 -8.38
N CYS A 103 -8.84 5.31 -7.69
CA CYS A 103 -9.16 3.92 -7.35
C CYS A 103 -9.67 3.21 -8.60
N ILE A 104 -8.85 2.35 -9.21
CA ILE A 104 -9.15 1.67 -10.48
C ILE A 104 -10.13 0.52 -10.27
N LEU A 105 -9.92 -0.29 -9.22
CA LEU A 105 -10.74 -1.46 -8.92
C LEU A 105 -11.00 -1.55 -7.41
N ILE A 106 -12.18 -2.07 -7.07
CA ILE A 106 -12.58 -2.41 -5.71
C ILE A 106 -13.01 -3.88 -5.72
N PHE A 107 -12.33 -4.71 -4.94
CA PHE A 107 -12.66 -6.12 -4.74
C PHE A 107 -13.44 -6.24 -3.42
N ALA A 108 -14.77 -6.23 -3.51
CA ALA A 108 -15.69 -6.24 -2.37
C ALA A 108 -17.03 -6.91 -2.76
N GLY A 109 -18.03 -6.86 -1.87
CA GLY A 109 -19.38 -7.36 -2.13
C GLY A 109 -19.49 -8.89 -2.08
N GLY A 110 -20.36 -9.49 -2.90
CA GLY A 110 -20.71 -10.92 -2.79
C GLY A 110 -19.54 -11.90 -2.96
N GLY A 111 -18.52 -11.54 -3.74
CA GLY A 111 -17.26 -12.29 -3.88
C GLY A 111 -16.13 -11.80 -2.96
N GLY A 112 -16.35 -10.67 -2.28
CA GLY A 112 -15.45 -9.98 -1.37
C GLY A 112 -15.00 -10.79 -0.15
N HIS A 113 -14.09 -10.22 0.63
CA HIS A 113 -13.93 -10.62 2.01
C HIS A 113 -15.18 -10.24 2.82
N ARG A 114 -15.45 -10.97 3.91
CA ARG A 114 -16.61 -10.75 4.80
C ARG A 114 -16.23 -10.26 6.20
N ASN A 115 -15.00 -9.80 6.31
CA ASN A 115 -14.38 -9.23 7.50
C ASN A 115 -13.10 -8.52 7.04
N GLU A 116 -12.42 -7.86 7.97
CA GLU A 116 -11.18 -7.12 7.76
C GLU A 116 -10.16 -7.86 6.90
N VAL A 117 -9.70 -7.20 5.82
CA VAL A 117 -8.58 -7.69 5.00
C VAL A 117 -7.30 -7.25 5.67
N LEU A 118 -6.44 -8.21 6.00
CA LEU A 118 -5.21 -7.97 6.75
C LEU A 118 -4.00 -7.86 5.85
N SER A 119 -3.97 -8.61 4.75
CA SER A 119 -2.81 -8.67 3.88
C SER A 119 -3.18 -8.78 2.42
N VAL A 120 -2.33 -8.20 1.57
CA VAL A 120 -2.40 -8.22 0.11
C VAL A 120 -1.02 -8.43 -0.48
N ASP A 121 -0.96 -9.09 -1.63
CA ASP A 121 0.27 -9.16 -2.42
C ASP A 121 -0.03 -9.21 -3.92
N PHE A 122 0.93 -8.73 -4.71
CA PHE A 122 0.92 -8.92 -6.14
C PHE A 122 1.52 -10.27 -6.50
N HIS A 123 0.98 -10.91 -7.54
CA HIS A 123 1.69 -12.03 -8.12
C HIS A 123 3.05 -11.55 -8.69
N PRO A 124 4.15 -12.32 -8.52
CA PRO A 124 5.52 -11.84 -8.77
C PRO A 124 5.84 -11.53 -10.25
N SER A 125 5.05 -12.01 -11.20
CA SER A 125 5.27 -11.79 -12.64
C SER A 125 4.01 -11.48 -13.46
N ASP A 126 2.88 -12.13 -13.19
CA ASP A 126 1.57 -11.76 -13.75
C ASP A 126 0.99 -10.51 -13.06
N ILE A 127 1.13 -9.35 -13.71
CA ILE A 127 0.60 -8.08 -13.22
C ILE A 127 -0.92 -8.06 -13.04
N TYR A 128 -1.65 -9.04 -13.60
CA TYR A 128 -3.12 -9.11 -13.54
C TYR A 128 -3.65 -9.97 -12.40
N ARG A 129 -2.77 -10.52 -11.55
CA ARG A 129 -3.16 -11.34 -10.40
C ARG A 129 -2.72 -10.71 -9.09
N ILE A 130 -3.61 -10.78 -8.11
CA ILE A 130 -3.36 -10.37 -6.73
C ILE A 130 -3.85 -11.44 -5.78
N ALA A 131 -3.26 -11.51 -4.59
CA ALA A 131 -3.73 -12.34 -3.49
C ALA A 131 -4.10 -11.46 -2.29
N SER A 132 -5.03 -11.93 -1.48
CA SER A 132 -5.39 -11.30 -0.21
C SER A 132 -5.82 -12.32 0.83
N CYS A 133 -5.70 -11.95 2.10
CA CYS A 133 -6.25 -12.72 3.22
C CYS A 133 -6.76 -11.80 4.35
N GLY A 134 -7.65 -12.33 5.18
CA GLY A 134 -8.32 -11.53 6.21
C GLY A 134 -8.97 -12.33 7.33
N MET A 135 -9.64 -11.61 8.23
CA MET A 135 -10.31 -12.12 9.43
C MET A 135 -11.59 -12.91 9.13
N ASP A 136 -11.93 -13.11 7.86
CA ASP A 136 -12.97 -14.04 7.42
C ASP A 136 -12.45 -15.48 7.24
N ASN A 137 -11.19 -15.72 7.63
CA ASN A 137 -10.48 -16.99 7.52
C ASN A 137 -10.33 -17.48 6.06
N THR A 138 -10.36 -16.56 5.08
CA THR A 138 -10.16 -16.90 3.68
C THR A 138 -8.87 -16.31 3.12
N VAL A 139 -8.30 -17.02 2.15
CA VAL A 139 -7.30 -16.50 1.21
C VAL A 139 -7.97 -16.46 -0.16
N LYS A 140 -7.85 -15.34 -0.86
CA LYS A 140 -8.45 -15.12 -2.17
C LYS A 140 -7.38 -14.77 -3.18
N ILE A 141 -7.49 -15.34 -4.37
CA ILE A 141 -6.70 -14.95 -5.54
C ILE A 141 -7.67 -14.29 -6.51
N TRP A 142 -7.32 -13.09 -6.96
CA TRP A 142 -8.15 -12.29 -7.86
C TRP A 142 -7.48 -12.19 -9.22
N SER A 143 -8.30 -12.22 -10.26
CA SER A 143 -7.90 -11.86 -11.62
C SER A 143 -8.46 -10.48 -11.92
N MET A 144 -7.63 -9.61 -12.50
CA MET A 144 -8.04 -8.33 -13.09
C MET A 144 -8.43 -8.48 -14.56
N LYS A 145 -8.32 -9.71 -15.11
CA LYS A 145 -8.91 -10.10 -16.39
C LYS A 145 -10.29 -10.69 -16.10
N GLY A 146 -11.31 -10.17 -16.79
CA GLY A 146 -12.65 -10.76 -16.83
C GLY A 146 -12.68 -12.10 -17.57
#